data_AF-A0A963VB25-F1
#
_entry.id   AF-A0A963VB25-F1
#
_cell.length_a   1.000
_cell.length_b   1.000
_cell.length_c   1.000
_cell.angle_alpha   90.00
_cell.angle_beta   90.00
_cell.angle_gamma   90.00
#
_symmetry.space_group_name_H-M   'P 1'
#
loop_
_entity.id
_entity.type
_entity.pdbx_description
1 polymer ?
#
loop_
_entity_poly.entity_id
_entity_poly.type
_entity_poly.pdbx_seq_one_letter_code
_entity_poly.pdbx_strand_id
1 'polypeptide(L)' 'MHPILKLVTQRLALGLLLLLAASALIFIGVELLPGDVAQSILGQSATETALRNLREELGLNEPALTRYFKWL' A
#
# COMPACT_ATOMS: atom_id res chain seq x y z
N MET A 1 38.11 -6.84 -6.40
CA MET A 1 36.70 -6.42 -6.26
C MET A 1 36.30 -5.70 -7.53
N HIS A 2 35.37 -6.25 -8.32
CA HIS A 2 35.06 -5.71 -9.65
C HIS A 2 34.31 -4.37 -9.53
N PRO A 3 34.92 -3.23 -9.95
CA PRO A 3 34.35 -1.89 -9.75
C PRO A 3 32.99 -1.72 -10.44
N ILE A 4 32.78 -2.44 -11.54
CA ILE A 4 31.52 -2.47 -12.28
C ILE A 4 30.40 -3.11 -11.44
N LEU A 5 30.68 -4.22 -10.74
CA LEU A 5 29.69 -4.90 -9.91
C LEU A 5 29.22 -3.99 -8.78
N LYS A 6 30.14 -3.26 -8.13
CA LYS A 6 29.83 -2.28 -7.08
C LYS A 6 28.90 -1.17 -7.61
N LEU A 7 29.17 -0.64 -8.81
CA LEU A 7 28.35 0.41 -9.43
C LEU A 7 26.94 -0.10 -9.75
N VAL A 8 26.82 -1.30 -10.32
CA VAL A 8 25.53 -1.91 -10.67
C VAL A 8 24.71 -2.17 -9.41
N THR A 9 25.29 -2.82 -8.38
CA THR A 9 24.59 -3.07 -7.12
C THR A 9 24.14 -1.77 -6.45
N GLN A 10 24.99 -0.74 -6.45
CA GLN A 10 24.64 0.55 -5.85
C GLN A 10 23.47 1.22 -6.60
N ARG A 11 23.47 1.18 -7.94
CA ARG A 11 22.36 1.73 -8.74
C ARG A 11 21.06 0.98 -8.53
N LEU A 12 21.11 -0.36 -8.51
CA LEU A 12 19.93 -1.17 -8.24
C LEU A 12 19.40 -0.95 -6.83
N ALA A 13 20.27 -0.85 -5.82
CA ALA A 13 19.87 -0.57 -4.45
C ALA A 13 19.20 0.81 -4.33
N LEU A 14 19.77 1.84 -4.96
CA LEU A 14 19.16 3.18 -4.98
C LEU A 14 17.81 3.20 -5.71
N GLY A 15 17.72 2.51 -6.85
CA GLY A 15 16.46 2.38 -7.59
C GLY A 15 15.38 1.66 -6.78
N LEU A 16 15.73 0.55 -6.12
CA LEU A 16 14.82 -0.19 -5.26
C LEU A 16 14.36 0.66 -4.07
N LEU A 17 15.26 1.42 -3.44
CA LEU A 17 14.94 2.31 -2.33
C LEU A 17 13.98 3.42 -2.79
N LEU A 18 14.20 3.98 -3.98
CA LEU A 18 13.30 4.97 -4.58
C LEU A 18 11.90 4.39 -4.84
N LEU A 19 11.83 3.17 -5.38
CA LEU A 19 10.55 2.47 -5.62
C LEU A 19 9.81 2.21 -4.31
N LEU A 20 10.51 1.76 -3.27
CA LEU A 20 9.93 1.56 -1.94
C LEU A 20 9.43 2.89 -1.34
N ALA A 21 10.20 3.97 -1.47
CA ALA A 21 9.78 5.29 -1.02
C ALA A 21 8.54 5.79 -1.77
N ALA A 22 8.49 5.63 -3.10
CA ALA A 22 7.32 5.98 -3.91
C ALA A 22 6.10 5.14 -3.53
N SER A 23 6.27 3.83 -3.35
CA SER A 23 5.23 2.92 -2.87
C SER A 23 4.67 3.34 -1.51
N ALA A 24 5.54 3.65 -0.54
CA ALA A 24 5.13 4.13 0.77
C ALA A 24 4.38 5.47 0.69
N LEU A 25 4.82 6.40 -0.16
CA LEU A 25 4.14 7.67 -0.38
C LEU A 25 2.74 7.48 -0.98
N ILE A 26 2.57 6.59 -1.94
CA ILE A 26 1.26 6.26 -2.52
C ILE A 26 0.36 5.66 -1.45
N PHE A 27 0.85 4.69 -0.68
CA PHE A 27 0.08 4.05 0.38
C PHE A 27 -0.38 5.05 1.44
N ILE A 28 0.52 5.90 1.93
CA ILE A 28 0.18 6.96 2.90
C ILE A 28 -0.81 7.95 2.28
N GLY A 29 -0.61 8.32 1.01
CA GLY A 29 -1.52 9.20 0.28
C GLY A 29 -2.94 8.64 0.24
N VAL A 30 -3.11 7.36 -0.09
CA VAL A 30 -4.42 6.68 -0.13
C VAL A 30 -5.02 6.55 1.26
N GLU A 31 -4.22 6.21 2.28
CA GLU A 31 -4.68 6.08 3.67
C GLU A 31 -5.17 7.42 4.26
N LEU A 32 -4.55 8.53 3.86
CA LEU A 32 -4.93 9.87 4.29
C LEU A 32 -6.17 10.41 3.55
N LEU A 33 -6.57 9.79 2.43
CA LEU A 33 -7.76 10.24 1.72
C LEU A 33 -9.00 10.07 2.60
N PRO A 34 -9.82 11.12 2.75
CA PRO A 34 -11.08 10.99 3.46
C PRO A 34 -12.05 10.13 2.63
N GLY A 35 -12.27 8.90 3.09
CA GLY A 35 -13.18 7.96 2.45
C GLY A 35 -12.92 6.54 2.90
N ASP A 36 -13.97 5.74 3.00
CA ASP A 36 -13.83 4.31 3.27
C ASP A 36 -13.64 3.55 1.96
N VAL A 37 -12.56 2.76 1.87
CA VAL A 37 -12.28 1.91 0.70
C VAL A 37 -13.45 0.97 0.43
N ALA A 38 -14.08 0.39 1.46
CA ALA A 38 -15.23 -0.48 1.27
C ALA A 38 -16.44 0.30 0.69
N GLN A 39 -16.61 1.57 1.06
CA GLN A 39 -17.64 2.44 0.50
C GLN A 39 -17.33 2.89 -0.93
N SER A 40 -16.05 3.02 -1.29
CA SER A 40 -15.64 3.28 -2.67
C SER A 40 -15.94 2.10 -3.59
N ILE A 41 -15.83 0.86 -3.08
CA ILE A 41 -16.08 -0.38 -3.81
C ILE A 41 -17.57 -0.70 -3.92
N LEU A 42 -18.31 -0.65 -2.80
CA LEU A 42 -19.73 -1.00 -2.77
C LEU A 42 -20.67 0.17 -3.15
N GLY A 43 -20.13 1.38 -3.23
CA GLY A 43 -20.87 2.60 -3.51
C GLY A 43 -21.66 3.15 -2.32
N GLN A 44 -22.30 4.31 -2.51
CA GLN A 44 -23.01 5.03 -1.44
C GLN A 44 -24.28 4.31 -0.94
N SER A 45 -24.85 3.39 -1.73
CA SER A 45 -26.06 2.64 -1.37
C SER A 45 -25.77 1.34 -0.62
N ALA A 46 -24.50 1.08 -0.25
CA ALA A 46 -24.10 -0.13 0.43
C ALA A 46 -24.68 -0.21 1.85
N THR A 47 -25.24 -1.36 2.21
CA THR A 47 -25.69 -1.61 3.58
C THR A 47 -24.50 -1.66 4.53
N GLU A 48 -24.65 -1.17 5.77
CA GLU A 48 -23.57 -1.18 6.77
C GLU A 48 -22.99 -2.58 7.01
N THR A 49 -23.81 -3.62 6.94
CA THR A 49 -23.38 -5.01 7.07
C THR A 49 -22.45 -5.42 5.94
N ALA A 50 -22.75 -5.02 4.70
CA ALA A 50 -21.90 -5.32 3.54
C ALA A 50 -20.57 -4.56 3.62
N LEU A 51 -20.59 -3.30 4.06
CA LEU A 51 -19.38 -2.52 4.31
C LEU A 51 -18.49 -3.16 5.37
N ARG A 52 -19.06 -3.59 6.50
CA ARG A 52 -18.31 -4.26 7.57
C ARG A 52 -17.68 -5.57 7.11
N ASN A 53 -18.46 -6.41 6.43
CA ASN A 53 -17.95 -7.69 5.90
C ASN A 53 -16.81 -7.45 4.91
N LEU A 54 -16.95 -6.48 4.02
CA LEU A 54 -15.90 -6.14 3.05
C LEU A 54 -14.66 -5.55 3.73
N ARG A 55 -14.81 -4.73 4.77
CA ARG A 55 -13.68 -4.23 5.56
C ARG A 55 -12.89 -5.35 6.25
N GLU A 56 -13.58 -6.36 6.77
CA GLU A 56 -12.95 -7.53 7.36
C GLU A 56 -12.26 -8.39 6.30
N GLU A 57 -12.92 -8.63 5.16
CA GLU A 57 -12.37 -9.43 4.06
C GLU A 57 -11.14 -8.78 3.42
N LEU A 58 -11.16 -7.46 3.26
CA LEU A 58 -10.02 -6.67 2.76
C LEU A 58 -8.96 -6.40 3.83
N GLY A 59 -9.19 -6.80 5.10
CA GLY A 59 -8.26 -6.53 6.20
C GLY A 59 -8.06 -5.04 6.47
N LEU A 60 -9.05 -4.19 6.15
CA LEU A 60 -8.97 -2.73 6.38
C LEU A 60 -8.86 -2.39 7.87
N ASN A 61 -9.26 -3.31 8.76
CA ASN A 61 -9.14 -3.17 10.21
C ASN A 61 -7.73 -3.50 10.75
N GLU A 62 -6.81 -3.99 9.93
CA GLU A 62 -5.46 -4.36 10.36
C GLU A 62 -4.53 -3.14 10.51
N PRO A 63 -3.42 -3.25 11.28
CA PRO A 63 -2.43 -2.18 11.38
C PRO A 63 -1.90 -1.74 10.01
N ALA A 64 -1.65 -0.44 9.86
CA ALA A 64 -1.19 0.16 8.60
C ALA A 64 0.06 -0.52 8.01
N LEU A 65 1.01 -0.95 8.85
CA LEU A 65 2.18 -1.73 8.39
C LEU A 65 1.76 -3.05 7.74
N THR A 66 0.84 -3.79 8.34
CA THR A 66 0.38 -5.08 7.80
C THR A 66 -0.31 -4.89 6.46
N ARG A 67 -1.16 -3.86 6.35
CA ARG A 67 -1.83 -3.52 5.08
C ARG A 67 -0.83 -3.07 4.01
N TYR A 68 0.20 -2.31 4.38
CA TYR A 68 1.25 -1.91 3.46
C TYR A 68 1.99 -3.11 2.87
N PHE A 69 2.40 -4.07 3.71
CA PHE A 69 3.07 -5.30 3.25
C PHE A 69 2.15 -6.28 2.51
N LYS A 70 0.84 -6.25 2.75
CA LYS A 70 -0.14 -7.00 1.95
C LYS A 70 -0.37 -6.37 0.57
N TRP A 71 -0.19 -5.06 0.45
CA TRP A 71 -0.38 -4.31 -0.78
C TRP A 71 0.87 -4.29 -1.67
N LEU A 72 2.06 -4.19 -1.07
CA LEU A 72 3.37 -4.21 -1.74
C LEU A 72 3.66 -5.58 -2.37
#